data_AF-A0A016S0B1-F1
#
_entry.id   AF-A0A016S0B1-F1
#
_cell.length_a   1.000
_cell.length_b   1.000
_cell.length_c   1.000
_cell.angle_alpha   90.00
_cell.angle_beta   90.00
_cell.angle_gamma   90.00
#
_symmetry.space_group_name_H-M   'P 1'
#
loop_
_entity.id
_entity.type
_entity.pdbx_description
1 polymer ?
#
loop_
_entity_poly.entity_id
_entity_poly.type
_entity_poly.pdbx_seq_one_letter_code
_entity_poly.pdbx_strand_id
1 'polypeptide(L)'
;MGIQSQVVVSGGYPAYTAATIVELWMNSTDNQPYFKLLYRTSDVNDEIYAVTHEIDECENKPYCKLDVFRNYAARTKVDEQMDKWCSTDPRKKAAASLWSFPLIGTIV
;
A
#
# COMPACT_ATOMS: atom_id res chain seq x y z
N MET A 1 -1.60 2.20 4.93
CA MET A 1 -2.56 2.97 5.75
C MET A 1 -2.59 2.52 7.21
N GLY A 2 -1.60 1.76 7.70
CA GLY A 2 -1.48 1.43 9.13
C GLY A 2 -2.36 0.29 9.66
N ILE A 3 -3.34 -0.18 8.88
CA ILE A 3 -4.38 -1.11 9.35
C ILE A 3 -4.01 -2.61 9.31
N GLN A 4 -2.74 -2.97 9.12
CA GLN A 4 -2.34 -4.37 8.89
C GLN A 4 -2.79 -5.32 10.00
N SER A 5 -2.77 -4.90 11.27
CA SER A 5 -3.21 -5.73 12.41
C SER A 5 -4.69 -6.09 12.37
N GLN A 6 -5.49 -5.35 11.59
CA GLN A 6 -6.95 -5.53 11.51
C GLN A 6 -7.39 -6.42 10.35
N VAL A 7 -6.52 -6.60 9.34
CA VAL A 7 -6.91 -7.23 8.07
C VAL A 7 -6.02 -8.42 7.68
N VAL A 8 -4.86 -8.56 8.31
CA VAL A 8 -3.88 -9.61 8.01
C VAL A 8 -4.07 -10.80 8.95
N VAL A 9 -4.08 -12.03 8.41
CA VAL A 9 -4.15 -13.25 9.22
C VAL A 9 -2.77 -13.60 9.83
N SER A 10 -2.74 -14.57 10.76
CA SER A 10 -1.54 -15.02 11.51
C SER A 10 -0.30 -15.37 10.64
N GLY A 11 -0.44 -15.51 9.33
CA GLY A 11 0.65 -15.75 8.37
C GLY A 11 1.26 -14.49 7.72
N GLY A 12 0.81 -13.27 8.06
CA GLY A 12 1.37 -12.02 7.53
C GLY A 12 0.80 -11.57 6.18
N TYR A 13 -0.19 -12.28 5.64
CA TYR A 13 -0.89 -11.92 4.39
C TYR A 13 -2.41 -11.87 4.59
N PRO A 14 -3.17 -11.18 3.71
CA PRO A 14 -4.62 -11.32 3.64
C PRO A 14 -5.02 -12.79 3.37
N ALA A 15 -6.21 -13.19 3.82
CA ALA A 15 -6.73 -14.52 3.52
C ALA A 15 -7.03 -14.70 2.02
N TYR A 16 -7.19 -15.95 1.58
CA TYR A 16 -7.51 -16.25 0.20
C TYR A 16 -8.82 -15.56 -0.22
N THR A 17 -8.79 -14.86 -1.37
CA THR A 17 -9.89 -14.03 -1.90
C THR A 17 -10.32 -12.84 -1.04
N ALA A 18 -9.50 -12.45 -0.06
CA ALA A 18 -9.68 -11.18 0.61
C ALA A 18 -9.70 -10.04 -0.41
N ALA A 19 -10.53 -9.04 -0.17
CA ALA A 19 -10.68 -7.91 -1.07
C ALA A 19 -10.71 -6.61 -0.27
N THR A 20 -10.04 -5.59 -0.82
CA THR A 20 -10.15 -4.21 -0.35
C THR A 20 -10.94 -3.43 -1.37
N ILE A 21 -11.96 -2.69 -0.91
CA ILE A 21 -12.82 -1.87 -1.76
C ILE A 21 -12.67 -0.43 -1.29
N VAL A 22 -12.34 0.46 -2.22
CA VAL A 22 -12.24 1.91 -1.96
C VAL A 22 -13.40 2.58 -2.68
N GLU A 23 -14.33 3.14 -1.92
CA GLU A 23 -15.44 3.91 -2.47
C GLU A 23 -15.11 5.40 -2.42
N LEU A 24 -15.30 6.11 -3.53
CA LEU A 24 -15.20 7.57 -3.59
C LEU A 24 -16.59 8.18 -3.41
N TRP A 25 -16.70 9.12 -2.48
CA TRP A 25 -17.94 9.80 -2.12
C TRP A 25 -17.77 11.31 -2.23
N MET A 26 -18.86 12.01 -2.57
CA MET A 26 -18.93 13.47 -2.52
C MET A 26 -19.94 13.86 -1.45
N ASN A 27 -19.51 14.61 -0.44
CA ASN A 27 -20.42 15.09 0.60
C ASN A 27 -21.16 16.34 0.08
N SER A 28 -22.50 16.31 0.09
CA SER A 28 -23.33 17.40 -0.43
C SER A 28 -23.37 18.64 0.48
N THR A 29 -22.97 18.52 1.74
CA THR A 29 -23.03 19.62 2.71
C THR A 29 -21.82 20.55 2.60
N ASP A 30 -20.62 19.98 2.47
CA ASP A 30 -19.35 20.74 2.35
C ASP A 30 -18.78 20.74 0.92
N ASN A 31 -19.40 19.98 0.00
CA ASN A 31 -18.97 19.78 -1.37
C ASN A 31 -17.52 19.28 -1.49
N GLN A 32 -17.08 18.47 -0.52
CA GLN A 32 -15.75 17.87 -0.48
C GLN A 32 -15.76 16.37 -0.78
N PRO A 33 -14.68 15.84 -1.39
CA PRO A 33 -14.54 14.42 -1.64
C PRO A 33 -14.04 13.66 -0.40
N TYR A 34 -14.66 12.52 -0.16
CA TYR A 34 -14.32 11.58 0.91
C TYR A 34 -14.13 10.18 0.31
N PHE A 35 -13.45 9.30 1.04
CA PHE A 35 -13.40 7.88 0.72
C PHE A 35 -13.92 7.04 1.88
N LYS A 36 -14.41 5.86 1.55
CA LYS A 36 -14.74 4.79 2.50
C LYS A 36 -13.93 3.56 2.13
N LEU A 37 -13.26 2.97 3.11
CA LEU A 37 -12.49 1.75 2.94
C LEU A 37 -13.30 0.58 3.49
N LEU A 38 -13.55 -0.41 2.64
CA LEU A 38 -14.22 -1.65 3.02
C LEU A 38 -13.26 -2.82 2.83
N TYR A 39 -13.48 -3.85 3.64
CA TYR A 39 -12.72 -5.09 3.58
C TYR A 39 -13.65 -6.29 3.58
N ARG A 40 -13.30 -7.27 2.77
CA ARG A 40 -13.86 -8.62 2.77
C ARG A 40 -12.74 -9.57 3.15
N THR A 41 -13.01 -10.46 4.10
CA THR A 41 -11.99 -11.35 4.67
C THR A 41 -11.68 -12.54 3.77
N SER A 42 -12.68 -13.29 3.29
CA SER A 42 -12.42 -14.49 2.47
C SER A 42 -13.65 -14.97 1.68
N ASP A 43 -13.53 -16.14 1.06
CA ASP A 43 -14.62 -16.90 0.44
C ASP A 43 -15.51 -17.64 1.44
N VAL A 44 -15.03 -17.85 2.66
CA VAL A 44 -15.80 -18.44 3.75
C VAL A 44 -16.69 -17.39 4.43
N ASN A 45 -16.22 -16.15 4.54
CA ASN A 45 -16.97 -15.03 5.07
C ASN A 45 -17.13 -13.95 3.99
N ASP A 46 -18.33 -13.84 3.45
CA ASP A 46 -18.71 -12.91 2.39
C ASP A 46 -19.08 -11.51 2.90
N GLU A 47 -19.06 -11.30 4.23
CA GLU A 47 -19.35 -10.00 4.82
C GLU A 47 -18.31 -8.97 4.38
N ILE A 48 -18.84 -7.82 3.92
CA ILE A 48 -18.07 -6.64 3.59
C ILE A 48 -18.29 -5.63 4.71
N TYR A 49 -17.24 -5.29 5.45
CA TYR A 49 -17.31 -4.36 6.57
C TYR A 49 -16.39 -3.16 6.38
N ALA A 50 -16.75 -2.04 6.99
CA ALA A 50 -15.99 -0.80 6.89
C ALA A 50 -14.78 -0.82 7.82
N VAL A 51 -13.61 -0.51 7.29
CA VAL A 51 -12.33 -0.41 8.03
C VAL A 51 -11.73 1.00 7.96
N THR A 52 -12.49 2.00 7.46
CA THR A 52 -12.04 3.40 7.41
C THR A 52 -11.62 3.93 8.78
N HIS A 53 -12.36 3.56 9.82
CA HIS A 53 -12.15 4.05 11.18
C HIS A 53 -10.85 3.54 11.81
N GLU A 54 -10.30 2.44 11.29
CA GLU A 54 -9.01 1.88 11.72
C GLU A 54 -7.80 2.70 11.21
N ILE A 55 -8.03 3.66 10.32
CA ILE A 55 -6.99 4.56 9.83
C ILE A 55 -6.90 5.74 10.81
N ASP A 56 -5.75 5.89 11.48
CA ASP A 56 -5.54 6.91 12.52
C ASP A 56 -5.91 8.33 12.06
N GLU A 57 -5.51 8.72 10.85
CA GLU A 57 -5.79 10.06 10.30
C GLU A 57 -7.27 10.30 9.95
N CYS A 58 -8.11 9.28 10.04
CA CYS A 58 -9.54 9.36 9.79
C CYS A 58 -10.37 9.58 11.06
N GLU A 59 -9.73 9.73 12.23
CA GLU A 59 -10.36 10.15 13.50
C GLU A 59 -11.57 9.27 13.90
N ASN A 60 -11.47 7.95 13.72
CA ASN A 60 -12.56 6.99 13.96
C ASN A 60 -13.85 7.24 13.15
N LYS A 61 -13.79 8.00 12.05
CA LYS A 61 -14.96 8.31 11.22
C LYS A 61 -15.21 7.21 10.17
N PRO A 62 -16.48 6.95 9.79
CA PRO A 62 -16.80 5.97 8.76
C PRO A 62 -16.39 6.42 7.34
N TYR A 63 -16.24 7.73 7.13
CA TYR A 63 -15.76 8.35 5.90
C TYR A 63 -14.56 9.22 6.23
N CYS A 64 -13.57 9.22 5.34
CA CYS A 64 -12.32 9.95 5.53
C CYS A 64 -12.06 10.90 4.39
N LYS A 65 -11.46 12.05 4.65
CA LYS A 65 -11.19 13.03 3.60
C LYS A 65 -10.25 12.45 2.55
N LEU A 66 -10.49 12.77 1.27
CA LEU A 66 -9.68 12.23 0.17
C LEU A 66 -8.21 12.68 0.21
N ASP A 67 -7.89 13.79 0.89
CA ASP A 67 -6.51 14.27 1.10
C ASP A 67 -5.66 13.27 1.88
N VAL A 68 -6.23 12.59 2.89
CA VAL A 68 -5.57 11.51 3.63
C VAL A 68 -5.12 10.42 2.67
N PHE A 69 -6.03 9.93 1.82
CA PHE A 69 -5.70 8.92 0.80
C PHE A 69 -4.62 9.41 -0.18
N ARG A 70 -4.70 10.67 -0.61
CA ARG A 70 -3.69 11.28 -1.50
C ARG A 70 -2.31 11.37 -0.84
N ASN A 71 -2.25 11.71 0.44
CA ASN A 71 -0.99 11.77 1.20
C ASN A 71 -0.36 10.38 1.29
N TYR A 72 -1.17 9.34 1.54
CA TYR A 72 -0.71 7.96 1.48
C TYR A 72 -0.22 7.57 0.08
N ALA A 73 -0.97 7.90 -0.98
CA ALA A 73 -0.58 7.60 -2.34
C ALA A 73 0.73 8.31 -2.75
N ALA A 74 0.91 9.57 -2.35
CA ALA A 74 2.10 10.36 -2.66
C ALA A 74 3.37 9.75 -2.06
N ARG A 75 3.32 9.25 -0.82
CA ARG A 75 4.48 8.66 -0.14
C ARG A 75 4.77 7.20 -0.53
N THR A 76 3.80 6.50 -1.14
CA THR A 76 3.97 5.10 -1.59
C THR A 76 4.19 4.98 -3.09
N LYS A 77 3.95 6.05 -3.86
CA LYS A 77 4.20 6.07 -5.29
C LYS A 77 5.69 5.86 -5.53
N VAL A 78 6.02 4.90 -6.39
CA VAL A 78 7.39 4.61 -6.80
C VAL A 78 8.03 5.82 -7.50
N ASP A 79 9.33 6.03 -7.24
CA ASP A 79 10.11 7.17 -7.74
C ASP A 79 10.23 7.21 -9.27
N GLU A 80 10.09 6.05 -9.92
CA GLU A 80 10.21 5.88 -11.35
C GLU A 80 8.88 5.41 -11.95
N GLN A 81 8.72 5.60 -13.25
CA GLN A 81 7.55 5.07 -13.96
C GLN A 81 7.47 3.56 -13.82
N MET A 82 6.24 3.05 -13.66
CA MET A 82 5.97 1.63 -13.44
C MET A 82 6.57 0.76 -14.55
N ASP A 83 6.52 1.23 -15.81
CA ASP A 83 7.06 0.51 -16.96
C ASP A 83 8.56 0.24 -16.83
N LYS A 84 9.31 1.18 -16.25
CA LYS A 84 10.75 0.99 -16.00
C LYS A 84 10.97 -0.11 -14.98
N TRP A 85 10.19 -0.15 -13.90
CA TRP A 85 10.29 -1.20 -12.89
C TRP A 85 9.84 -2.56 -13.41
N CYS A 86 8.68 -2.63 -14.07
CA CYS A 86 8.09 -3.86 -14.58
C CYS A 86 8.89 -4.47 -15.75
N SER A 87 9.57 -3.64 -16.54
CA SER A 87 10.35 -4.10 -17.71
C SER A 87 11.84 -4.26 -17.41
N THR A 88 12.30 -3.97 -16.19
CA THR A 88 13.69 -4.21 -15.79
C THR A 88 13.86 -5.69 -15.44
N ASP A 89 14.73 -6.41 -16.15
CA ASP A 89 15.15 -7.75 -15.74
C ASP A 89 15.95 -7.63 -14.42
N PRO A 90 15.45 -8.18 -13.30
CA PRO A 90 16.11 -8.06 -12.00
C PRO A 90 17.50 -8.72 -11.98
N ARG A 91 17.79 -9.63 -12.92
CA ARG A 91 19.08 -10.32 -13.03
C ARG A 91 20.18 -9.46 -13.67
N LYS A 92 19.82 -8.40 -14.40
CA LYS A 92 20.81 -7.51 -15.06
C LYS A 92 21.52 -6.57 -14.07
N LYS A 93 20.87 -6.17 -12.97
CA LYS A 93 21.49 -5.28 -11.96
C LYS A 93 22.49 -6.00 -11.05
N ALA A 94 22.31 -7.29 -10.78
CA ALA A 94 23.21 -8.07 -9.92
C ALA A 94 24.62 -8.24 -10.53
N ALA A 95 24.74 -8.24 -11.86
CA ALA A 95 26.03 -8.36 -12.54
C ALA A 95 26.92 -7.10 -12.40
N ALA A 96 26.33 -5.93 -12.13
CA ALA A 96 27.06 -4.66 -12.08
C ALA A 96 27.74 -4.37 -10.74
N SER A 97 27.36 -5.03 -9.63
CA SER A 97 27.89 -4.71 -8.29
C SER A 97 29.06 -5.60 -7.84
N LEU A 98 29.55 -6.52 -8.67
CA LEU A 98 30.61 -7.48 -8.30
C LEU A 98 32.03 -7.06 -8.72
N TRP A 99 32.21 -5.88 -9.33
CA TRP A 99 33.49 -5.49 -9.95
C TRP A 99 34.13 -4.22 -9.35
N SER A 100 33.60 -3.71 -8.24
CA SER A 100 34.13 -2.51 -7.57
C SER A 100 34.67 -2.82 -6.18
N PHE A 101 35.55 -3.82 -6.07
CA PHE A 101 36.48 -3.89 -4.95
C PHE A 101 37.84 -3.39 -5.46
N PRO A 102 38.38 -2.25 -4.97
CA PRO A 102 39.75 -1.91 -5.25
C PRO A 102 40.62 -2.97 -4.57
N LEU A 103 41.46 -3.67 -5.35
CA LEU A 103 42.55 -4.45 -4.78
C LEU A 103 43.41 -3.50 -3.96
N ILE A 104 43.29 -3.59 -2.64
CA ILE A 104 44.22 -3.00 -1.70
C ILE A 104 45.57 -3.69 -1.95
N GLY A 105 46.55 -2.92 -2.42
CA GLY A 105 47.91 -3.39 -2.61
C GLY A 105 48.50 -3.85 -1.29
N THR A 106 48.90 -5.11 -1.22
CA THR A 106 49.68 -5.66 -0.12
C THR A 106 51.15 -5.38 -0.36
N ILE A 107 51.72 -4.64 0.59
CA ILE A 107 53.14 -4.54 0.93
C ILE A 107 53.73 -5.95 1.09
N VAL A 108 54.81 -6.27 0.36
CA VAL A 108 56.19 -6.60 0.84
C VAL A 108 57.12 -6.55 -0.38
#